data_AF-A0A7R9EG23-F1
#
_entry.id   AF-A0A7R9EG23-F1
#
_cell.length_a   1.000
_cell.length_b   1.000
_cell.length_c   1.000
_cell.angle_alpha   90.00
_cell.angle_beta   90.00
_cell.angle_gamma   90.00
#
_symmetry.space_group_name_H-M   'P 1'
#
loop_
_entity.id
_entity.type
_entity.pdbx_description
1 polymer ?
#
loop_
_entity_poly.entity_id
_entity_poly.type
_entity_poly.pdbx_seq_one_letter_code
_entity_poly.pdbx_strand_id
1 'polypeptide(L)'
;MQDGQYAQAVQEYIHARRVLHHYSNMPSFQGIQADCEAIVEELKLKLREQFKSKDATAKELAESVELLLQLKEPASSLCAEFLSHASTRLTEQLASLQSMNNQAGNNHFFLSH
;
A
#
# COMPACT_ATOMS: atom_id res chain seq x y z
N MET A 1 0.01 8.72 11.60
CA MET A 1 1.23 8.50 10.80
C MET A 1 1.15 9.44 9.59
N GLN A 2 2.23 9.67 8.86
CA GLN A 2 2.40 10.76 7.88
C GLN A 2 1.58 10.56 6.58
N ASP A 3 0.27 10.35 6.64
CA ASP A 3 -0.55 9.98 5.46
C ASP A 3 -0.59 11.07 4.36
N GLY A 4 -0.30 12.32 4.71
CA GLY A 4 -0.24 13.42 3.74
C GLY A 4 1.10 13.65 3.04
N GLN A 5 2.21 13.09 3.55
CA GLN A 5 3.55 13.44 3.05
C GLN A 5 3.97 12.61 1.84
N TYR A 6 3.53 11.35 1.75
CA TYR A 6 3.86 10.50 0.62
C TYR A 6 3.23 11.01 -0.69
N ALA A 7 1.97 11.44 -0.64
CA ALA A 7 1.29 12.03 -1.79
C ALA A 7 1.98 13.32 -2.27
N GLN A 8 2.38 14.19 -1.33
CA GLN A 8 3.13 15.40 -1.66
C GLN A 8 4.49 15.06 -2.28
N ALA A 9 5.24 14.11 -1.72
CA ALA A 9 6.53 13.69 -2.25
C ALA A 9 6.42 13.12 -3.68
N VAL A 10 5.39 12.30 -3.95
CA VAL A 10 5.14 11.78 -5.31
C VAL A 10 4.80 12.91 -6.28
N GLN A 11 3.95 13.86 -5.89
CA GLN A 11 3.61 15.00 -6.75
C GLN A 11 4.81 15.90 -7.03
N GLU A 12 5.58 16.25 -6.00
CA GLU A 12 6.81 17.02 -6.15
C GLU A 12 7.80 16.31 -7.06
N TYR A 13 7.98 14.99 -6.90
CA TYR A 13 8.82 14.22 -7.80
C TYR A 13 8.28 14.21 -9.24
N ILE A 14 6.97 14.04 -9.47
CA ILE A 14 6.40 14.08 -10.82
C ILE A 14 6.66 15.44 -11.49
N HIS A 15 6.52 16.53 -10.74
CA HIS A 15 6.84 17.87 -11.21
C HIS A 15 8.34 18.05 -11.46
N ALA A 16 9.18 17.67 -10.50
CA ALA A 16 10.63 17.75 -10.59
C ALA A 16 11.16 16.90 -11.75
N ARG A 17 10.64 15.69 -11.97
CA ARG A 17 11.03 14.79 -13.06
C ARG A 17 10.81 15.42 -14.42
N ARG A 18 9.73 16.19 -14.60
CA ARG A 18 9.46 16.91 -15.85
C ARG A 18 10.52 18.00 -16.11
N VAL A 19 10.96 18.67 -15.05
CA VAL A 19 12.03 19.68 -15.10
C VAL A 19 13.41 19.03 -15.28
N LEU A 20 13.71 17.97 -14.54
CA LEU A 20 14.93 17.15 -14.66
C LEU A 20 15.08 16.60 -16.07
N HIS A 21 14.01 16.08 -16.67
CA HIS A 21 14.02 15.62 -18.06
C HIS A 21 14.21 16.76 -19.07
N HIS A 22 13.73 17.98 -18.76
CA HIS A 22 13.99 19.14 -19.61
C HIS A 22 15.47 19.54 -19.61
N TYR A 23 16.14 19.37 -18.47
CA TYR A 23 17.57 19.66 -18.28
C TYR A 23 18.47 18.42 -18.35
N SER A 24 17.97 17.27 -18.84
CA SER A 24 18.70 15.98 -18.84
C SER A 24 19.99 16.00 -19.66
N ASN A 25 20.13 17.00 -20.54
CA ASN A 25 21.29 17.19 -21.41
C ASN A 25 22.48 17.80 -20.66
N MET A 26 22.28 18.26 -19.41
CA MET A 26 23.34 18.80 -18.57
C MET A 26 23.85 17.73 -17.60
N PRO A 27 25.16 17.38 -17.62
CA PRO A 27 25.75 16.40 -16.72
C PRO A 27 25.55 16.73 -15.24
N SER A 28 25.48 18.02 -14.89
CA SER A 28 25.23 18.48 -13.52
C SER A 28 23.87 18.07 -12.96
N PHE A 29 22.87 17.84 -13.84
CA PHE A 29 21.53 17.41 -13.44
C PHE A 29 21.37 15.89 -13.39
N GLN A 30 22.33 15.11 -13.93
CA GLN A 30 22.29 13.65 -13.88
C GLN A 30 22.46 13.12 -12.44
N GLY A 31 23.32 13.73 -11.63
CA GLY A 31 23.48 13.37 -10.23
C GLY A 31 22.20 13.62 -9.42
N ILE A 32 21.59 14.79 -9.59
CA ILE A 32 20.32 15.16 -8.94
C ILE A 32 19.20 14.21 -9.39
N GLN A 33 19.16 13.86 -10.68
CA GLN A 33 18.17 12.91 -11.19
C GLN A 33 18.34 11.53 -10.55
N ALA A 34 19.57 11.03 -10.44
CA ALA A 34 19.85 9.75 -9.80
C ALA A 34 19.45 9.75 -8.32
N ASP A 35 19.74 10.84 -7.59
CA ASP A 35 19.34 10.99 -6.19
C ASP A 35 17.81 11.02 -6.04
N CYS A 36 17.10 11.76 -6.92
CA CYS A 36 15.64 11.79 -6.92
C CYS A 36 15.04 10.42 -7.24
N GLU A 37 15.62 9.67 -8.19
CA GLU A 37 15.19 8.30 -8.49
C GLU A 37 15.41 7.37 -7.30
N ALA A 38 16.54 7.48 -6.60
CA ALA A 38 16.81 6.68 -5.40
C ALA A 38 15.80 6.95 -4.28
N ILE A 39 15.45 8.21 -4.02
CA ILE A 39 14.44 8.60 -3.01
C ILE A 39 13.07 8.01 -3.37
N VAL A 40 12.70 8.02 -4.66
CA VAL A 40 11.43 7.47 -5.12
C VAL A 40 11.38 5.95 -5.01
N GLU A 41 12.48 5.26 -5.30
CA GLU A 41 12.56 3.82 -5.08
C GLU A 41 12.42 3.46 -3.60
N GLU A 42 13.02 4.25 -2.69
CA GLU A 42 12.80 4.07 -1.25
C GLU A 42 11.33 4.31 -0.85
N LEU A 43 10.68 5.31 -1.47
CA LEU A 43 9.26 5.59 -1.26
C LEU A 43 8.39 4.40 -1.69
N LYS A 44 8.68 3.80 -2.84
CA LYS A 44 7.96 2.61 -3.34
C LYS A 44 8.11 1.43 -2.39
N LEU A 45 9.30 1.22 -1.83
CA LEU A 45 9.53 0.16 -0.85
C LEU A 45 8.66 0.37 0.39
N LYS A 46 8.63 1.58 0.95
CA LYS A 46 7.78 1.91 2.11
C LYS A 46 6.29 1.74 1.81
N LEU A 47 5.82 2.18 0.64
CA LEU A 47 4.44 1.97 0.21
C LEU A 47 4.10 0.48 0.05
N ARG A 48 5.03 -0.35 -0.45
CA ARG A 48 4.87 -1.80 -0.53
C ARG A 48 4.87 -2.48 0.84
N GLU A 49 5.67 -2.00 1.79
CA GLU A 49 5.64 -2.50 3.17
C GLU A 49 4.31 -2.16 3.84
N GLN A 50 3.83 -0.94 3.67
CA GLN A 50 2.52 -0.50 4.19
C GLN A 50 1.38 -1.32 3.57
N PHE A 51 1.47 -1.60 2.27
CA PHE A 51 0.54 -2.44 1.54
C PHE A 51 0.52 -3.91 2.04
N LYS A 52 1.68 -4.45 2.42
CA LYS A 52 1.79 -5.81 3.00
C LYS A 52 1.41 -5.86 4.48
N SER A 53 1.27 -4.72 5.15
CA SER A 53 0.88 -4.67 6.54
C SER A 53 -0.58 -5.11 6.69
N LYS A 54 -0.82 -6.12 7.55
CA LYS A 54 -2.17 -6.58 7.89
C LYS A 54 -2.97 -5.56 8.70
N ASP A 55 -2.27 -4.61 9.33
CA ASP A 55 -2.86 -3.58 10.19
C ASP A 55 -3.31 -2.33 9.41
N ALA A 56 -2.98 -2.23 8.11
CA ALA A 56 -3.36 -1.11 7.28
C ALA A 56 -4.89 -1.08 7.06
N THR A 57 -5.48 0.10 7.21
CA THR A 57 -6.88 0.33 6.88
C THR A 57 -7.08 0.24 5.37
N ALA A 58 -8.31 -0.08 4.93
CA ALA A 58 -8.63 -0.14 3.51
C ALA A 58 -8.36 1.20 2.79
N LYS A 59 -8.44 2.32 3.52
CA LYS A 59 -8.14 3.65 3.01
C LYS A 59 -6.65 3.86 2.76
N GLU A 60 -5.79 3.52 3.73
CA GLU A 60 -4.33 3.60 3.59
C GLU A 60 -3.81 2.66 2.49
N LEU A 61 -4.42 1.49 2.36
CA LEU A 61 -4.18 0.54 1.28
C LEU A 61 -4.53 1.15 -0.09
N ALA A 62 -5.71 1.76 -0.22
CA ALA A 62 -6.14 2.40 -1.46
C ALA A 62 -5.24 3.57 -1.85
N GLU A 63 -4.89 4.43 -0.89
CA GLU A 63 -3.95 5.54 -1.10
C GLU A 63 -2.57 5.02 -1.52
N SER A 64 -2.07 3.96 -0.88
CA SER A 64 -0.77 3.36 -1.23
C SER A 64 -0.76 2.80 -2.66
N VAL A 65 -1.84 2.13 -3.08
CA VAL A 65 -2.00 1.62 -4.44
C VAL A 65 -2.05 2.77 -5.45
N GLU A 66 -2.80 3.82 -5.16
CA GLU A 66 -2.90 5.00 -6.04
C GLU A 66 -1.52 5.65 -6.26
N LEU A 67 -0.74 5.82 -5.19
CA LEU A 67 0.61 6.37 -5.29
C LEU A 67 1.57 5.46 -6.07
N LEU A 68 1.51 4.14 -5.86
CA LEU A 68 2.32 3.18 -6.62
C LEU A 68 1.95 3.20 -8.13
N LEU A 69 0.66 3.34 -8.47
CA LEU A 69 0.21 3.49 -9.85
C LEU A 69 0.74 4.78 -10.48
N GLN A 70 0.73 5.90 -9.75
CA GLN A 70 1.31 7.18 -10.22
C GLN A 70 2.82 7.09 -10.48
N LEU A 71 3.52 6.23 -9.73
CA LEU A 71 4.96 5.94 -9.89
C LEU A 71 5.26 4.93 -11.01
N LYS A 72 4.27 4.58 -11.85
CA LYS A 72 4.35 3.65 -13.00
C LYS A 72 4.63 2.19 -12.62
N GLU A 73 4.26 1.75 -11.42
CA GLU A 73 4.25 0.32 -11.11
C GLU A 73 3.17 -0.41 -11.92
N PRO A 74 3.39 -1.68 -12.30
CA PRO A 74 2.41 -2.44 -13.07
C PRO A 74 1.17 -2.74 -12.22
N ALA A 75 0.04 -2.16 -12.64
CA ALA A 75 -1.27 -2.35 -12.00
C ALA A 75 -1.64 -3.83 -11.85
N SER A 76 -1.24 -4.68 -12.79
CA SER A 76 -1.47 -6.13 -12.73
C SER A 76 -0.87 -6.80 -11.51
N SER A 77 0.34 -6.40 -11.11
CA SER A 77 1.01 -6.94 -9.92
C SER A 77 0.32 -6.44 -8.63
N LEU A 78 -0.03 -5.16 -8.59
CA LEU A 78 -0.69 -4.53 -7.43
C LEU A 78 -2.10 -5.09 -7.21
N CYS A 79 -2.87 -5.26 -8.29
CA CYS A 79 -4.22 -5.82 -8.22
C CYS A 79 -4.21 -7.27 -7.70
N ALA A 80 -3.26 -8.09 -8.15
CA ALA A 80 -3.12 -9.47 -7.69
C ALA A 80 -2.81 -9.54 -6.19
N GLU A 81 -1.85 -8.75 -5.71
CA GLU A 81 -1.54 -8.72 -4.27
C GLU A 81 -2.69 -8.13 -3.45
N PHE A 82 -3.41 -7.12 -3.97
CA PHE A 82 -4.53 -6.49 -3.26
C PHE A 82 -5.68 -7.47 -3.06
N LEU A 83 -6.04 -8.20 -4.12
CA LEU A 83 -7.06 -9.23 -4.07
C LEU A 83 -6.64 -10.39 -3.15
N SER A 84 -5.37 -10.77 -3.16
CA SER A 84 -4.84 -11.78 -2.23
C SER A 84 -5.00 -11.33 -0.78
N HIS A 85 -4.60 -10.10 -0.46
CA HIS A 85 -4.73 -9.54 0.89
C HIS A 85 -6.19 -9.42 1.34
N ALA A 86 -7.05 -8.89 0.48
CA ALA A 86 -8.48 -8.78 0.76
C ALA A 86 -9.12 -10.15 1.01
N SER A 87 -8.76 -11.16 0.20
CA SER A 87 -9.24 -12.53 0.35
C SER A 87 -8.79 -13.17 1.66
N THR A 88 -7.51 -13.03 2.04
CA THR A 88 -6.99 -13.52 3.32
C THR A 88 -7.72 -12.87 4.49
N ARG A 89 -7.87 -11.53 4.47
CA ARG A 89 -8.57 -10.79 5.53
C ARG A 89 -10.03 -11.20 5.66
N LEU A 90 -10.75 -11.35 4.54
CA LEU A 90 -12.14 -11.83 4.55
C LEU A 90 -12.25 -13.25 5.10
N THR A 91 -11.29 -14.11 4.77
CA THR A 91 -11.24 -15.49 5.27
C THR A 91 -11.00 -15.53 6.78
N GLU A 92 -10.07 -14.71 7.28
CA GLU A 92 -9.80 -14.56 8.72
C GLU A 92 -11.04 -14.01 9.46
N GLN A 93 -11.73 -13.02 8.90
CA GLN A 93 -12.97 -12.49 9.48
C GLN A 93 -14.10 -13.52 9.50
N LEU A 94 -14.26 -14.30 8.43
CA LEU A 94 -15.23 -15.40 8.38
C LEU A 94 -14.93 -16.47 9.43
N ALA A 95 -13.67 -16.90 9.55
CA ALA A 95 -13.23 -17.87 10.55
C ALA A 95 -13.48 -17.37 11.99
N SER A 96 -13.23 -16.08 12.24
CA SER A 96 -13.52 -15.44 13.53
C SER A 96 -15.02 -15.47 13.85
N LEU A 97 -15.87 -15.08 12.90
CA LEU A 97 -17.33 -15.12 13.06
C LEU A 97 -17.87 -16.54 13.28
N GLN A 98 -17.33 -17.52 12.55
CA GLN A 98 -17.69 -18.94 12.73
C GLN A 98 -17.28 -19.44 14.12
N SER A 99 -16.09 -19.07 14.61
CA SER A 99 -15.65 -19.39 15.96
C SER A 99 -16.55 -18.77 17.02
N MET A 100 -16.97 -17.51 16.85
CA MET A 100 -17.91 -16.84 17.76
C MET A 100 -19.28 -17.54 17.77
N ASN A 101 -19.80 -17.90 16.59
CA ASN A 101 -21.07 -18.60 16.47
C ASN A 101 -21.04 -20.00 17.12
N ASN A 102 -19.95 -20.75 16.96
CA ASN A 102 -19.78 -22.06 17.59
C ASN A 102 -19.64 -21.97 19.12
N GLN A 103 -19.04 -20.91 19.66
CA GLN A 103 -18.99 -20.69 21.11
C GLN A 103 -20.35 -20.31 21.70
N ALA A 104 -21.15 -19.51 20.98
CA ALA A 104 -22.53 -19.19 21.39
C ALA A 104 -23.45 -20.42 21.41
N GLY A 105 -23.29 -21.34 20.44
CA GLY A 105 -24.01 -22.61 20.41
C GLY A 105 -23.66 -23.55 21.57
N ASN A 106 -22.40 -23.60 21.99
CA ASN A 106 -21.97 -24.44 23.11
C ASN A 106 -22.45 -23.93 24.48
N ASN A 107 -22.60 -22.62 24.67
CA ASN A 107 -23.07 -22.06 25.94
C ASN A 107 -24.57 -22.28 26.17
N HIS A 108 -25.38 -22.48 25.12
CA HIS A 108 -26.80 -22.77 25.29
C HIS A 108 -27.07 -24.21 25.76
N PHE A 109 -26.17 -25.16 25.46
CA PHE A 109 -26.32 -26.56 25.84
C PHE A 109 -26.07 -26.82 27.33
N PHE A 110 -25.32 -25.96 28.02
CA PHE A 110 -24.96 -26.14 29.43
C PHE A 110 -25.96 -25.60 30.45
N LEU A 111 -26.99 -24.85 30.02
CA LEU A 111 -28.01 -24.25 30.90
C LEU A 111 -29.30 -25.10 31.03
N SER A 112 -29.31 -26.32 30.52
CA SER A 112 -30.49 -27.18 30.45
C SER A 112 -30.41 -28.45 31.32
N HIS A 113 -29.56 -28.47 32.35
CA HIS A 113 -29.51 -29.52 33.38
C HIS A 113 -29.62 -28.89 34.76
#